data_AF-A0A1Q7YBU5-F1
#
_entry.id   AF-A0A1Q7YBU5-F1
#
_cell.length_a   1.000
_cell.length_b   1.000
_cell.length_c   1.000
_cell.angle_alpha   90.00
_cell.angle_beta   90.00
_cell.angle_gamma   90.00
#
_symmetry.space_group_name_H-M   'P 1'
#
loop_
_entity.id
_entity.type
_entity.pdbx_description
1 polymer ?
#
loop_
_entity_poly.entity_id
_entity_poly.type
_entity_poly.pdbx_seq_one_letter_code
_entity_poly.pdbx_strand_id
1 'polypeptide(L)'
;MRPRPDTRRSFLALLLLVALVWLTPLAYASPPDQTWIGGFYDDADYDDVVLLAMSLALALGDLAPPPAAGLIVVAVLLLIDVKAAPLTARLGASSRAPPRA
;
A
#
# COMPACT_ATOMS: atom_id res chain seq x y z
N MET A 1 -31.32 40.87 29.52
CA MET A 1 -30.55 41.65 28.52
C MET A 1 -29.64 40.67 27.79
N ARG A 2 -29.95 40.26 26.55
CA ARG A 2 -29.15 39.28 25.80
C ARG A 2 -27.90 40.00 25.26
N PRO A 3 -26.67 39.54 25.52
CA PRO A 3 -25.48 40.21 25.00
C PRO A 3 -25.55 40.26 23.48
N ARG A 4 -25.29 41.43 22.89
CA ARG A 4 -25.19 41.56 21.43
C ARG A 4 -24.03 40.68 20.97
N PRO A 5 -24.22 39.80 19.98
CA PRO A 5 -23.15 38.94 19.53
C PRO A 5 -22.03 39.81 18.94
N ASP A 6 -20.78 39.54 19.36
CA ASP A 6 -19.62 40.27 18.86
C ASP A 6 -19.51 40.05 17.35
N THR A 7 -19.61 41.11 16.55
CA THR A 7 -19.64 41.03 15.08
C THR A 7 -18.49 40.19 14.51
N ARG A 8 -17.31 40.24 15.14
CA ARG A 8 -16.15 39.40 14.77
C ARG A 8 -16.40 37.92 15.00
N ARG A 9 -16.98 37.54 16.15
CA ARG A 9 -17.32 36.15 16.46
C ARG A 9 -18.42 35.64 15.55
N SER A 10 -19.43 36.47 15.26
CA SER A 10 -20.48 36.13 14.29
C SER A 10 -19.93 35.94 12.88
N PHE A 11 -19.00 36.79 12.45
CA PHE A 11 -18.35 36.66 11.15
C PHE A 11 -17.52 35.38 11.05
N LEU A 12 -16.70 35.07 12.06
CA LEU A 12 -15.93 33.82 12.11
C LEU A 12 -16.85 32.59 12.12
N ALA A 13 -17.93 32.62 12.89
CA ALA A 13 -18.91 31.54 12.92
C ALA A 13 -19.59 31.33 11.56
N LEU A 14 -19.95 32.42 10.86
CA LEU A 14 -20.48 32.38 9.50
C LEU A 14 -19.46 31.81 8.52
N LEU A 15 -18.20 32.25 8.58
CA LEU A 15 -17.12 31.75 7.73
C LEU A 15 -16.93 30.24 7.90
N LEU A 16 -16.87 29.77 9.15
CA LEU A 16 -16.74 28.34 9.46
C LEU A 16 -17.95 27.55 8.99
N LEU A 17 -19.17 28.07 9.19
CA LEU A 17 -20.40 27.42 8.75
C LEU A 17 -20.44 27.29 7.23
N VAL A 18 -20.07 28.35 6.51
CA VAL A 18 -19.94 28.32 5.04
C VAL A 18 -18.88 27.28 4.65
N ALA A 19 -17.68 27.33 5.23
CA ALA A 19 -16.62 26.36 4.92
C ALA A 19 -17.07 24.90 5.15
N LEU A 20 -17.76 24.63 6.25
CA LEU A 20 -18.23 23.29 6.60
C LEU A 20 -19.33 22.80 5.67
N VAL A 21 -20.26 23.67 5.28
CA VAL A 21 -21.34 23.35 4.32
C VAL A 21 -20.76 23.11 2.91
N TRP A 22 -19.74 23.88 2.52
CA TRP A 22 -19.14 23.77 1.20
C TRP A 22 -18.07 22.67 1.07
N LEU A 23 -17.57 22.11 2.18
CA LEU A 23 -16.50 21.11 2.15
C LEU A 23 -16.87 19.87 1.31
N THR A 24 -18.07 19.33 1.52
CA THR A 24 -18.56 18.15 0.82
C THR A 24 -18.76 18.38 -0.69
N PRO A 25 -19.52 19.39 -1.15
CA PRO A 25 -19.67 19.62 -2.58
C PRO A 25 -18.35 19.98 -3.28
N LEU A 26 -17.42 20.66 -2.61
CA LEU A 26 -16.07 20.88 -3.16
C LEU A 26 -15.27 19.58 -3.27
N ALA A 27 -15.37 18.68 -2.28
CA ALA A 27 -14.72 17.37 -2.34
C ALA A 27 -15.26 16.50 -3.48
N TYR A 28 -16.55 16.62 -3.80
CA TYR A 28 -17.19 15.93 -4.92
C TYR A 28 -17.11 16.68 -6.26
N ALA A 29 -16.55 17.90 -6.30
CA ALA A 29 -16.34 18.63 -7.55
C ALA A 29 -15.23 17.99 -8.41
N SER A 30 -14.31 17.29 -7.77
CA SER A 30 -13.46 16.26 -8.40
C SER A 30 -14.04 14.87 -8.15
N PRO A 31 -13.79 13.89 -9.03
CA PRO A 31 -14.03 12.49 -8.69
C PRO A 31 -13.35 12.18 -7.35
N PRO A 32 -14.04 11.49 -6.42
CA PRO A 32 -13.42 11.04 -5.19
C PRO A 32 -12.19 10.20 -5.51
N ASP A 33 -11.14 10.32 -4.72
CA ASP A 33 -10.00 9.42 -4.81
C ASP A 33 -10.48 7.98 -4.75
N GLN A 34 -9.86 7.11 -5.55
CA GLN A 34 -10.19 5.70 -5.54
C GLN A 34 -10.00 5.15 -4.12
N THR A 35 -11.07 4.60 -3.57
CA THR A 35 -11.02 3.96 -2.26
C THR A 35 -10.32 2.60 -2.30
N TRP A 36 -10.04 2.09 -3.50
CA TRP A 36 -9.45 0.80 -3.78
C TRP A 36 -8.57 0.87 -5.04
N ILE A 37 -7.32 0.47 -4.90
CA ILE A 37 -6.39 0.25 -6.03
C ILE A 37 -6.18 -1.26 -6.13
N GLY A 38 -6.67 -1.87 -7.21
CA GLY A 38 -6.51 -3.30 -7.45
C GLY A 38 -5.04 -3.69 -7.53
N GLY A 39 -4.68 -4.84 -6.96
CA GLY A 39 -3.30 -5.28 -6.82
C GLY A 39 -2.66 -4.83 -5.50
N PHE A 40 -3.00 -3.64 -4.99
CA PHE A 40 -2.27 -3.04 -3.87
C PHE A 40 -2.77 -3.49 -2.49
N TYR A 41 -4.03 -3.90 -2.38
CA TYR A 41 -4.69 -4.15 -1.09
C TYR A 41 -5.33 -5.55 -0.98
N ASP A 42 -5.41 -6.30 -2.08
CA ASP A 42 -6.02 -7.64 -2.23
C ASP A 42 -5.00 -8.79 -2.25
N ASP A 43 -3.74 -8.56 -1.87
CA ASP A 43 -2.68 -9.60 -1.96
C ASP A 43 -2.39 -10.00 -3.42
N ALA A 44 -2.69 -9.10 -4.39
CA ALA A 44 -2.54 -9.35 -5.82
C ALA A 44 -1.39 -8.54 -6.46
N ASP A 45 -0.40 -8.12 -5.67
CA ASP A 45 0.86 -7.50 -6.12
C ASP A 45 2.01 -8.50 -6.25
N TYR A 46 1.76 -9.79 -5.97
CA TYR A 46 2.73 -10.89 -6.11
C TYR A 46 3.94 -10.80 -5.18
N ASP A 47 3.82 -10.11 -4.05
CA ASP A 47 4.87 -10.12 -3.03
C ASP A 47 5.10 -11.53 -2.45
N ASP A 48 4.05 -12.35 -2.38
CA ASP A 48 4.06 -13.78 -2.05
C ASP A 48 4.98 -14.60 -2.97
N VAL A 49 4.93 -14.36 -4.28
CA VAL A 49 5.80 -15.01 -5.28
C VAL A 49 7.25 -14.59 -5.08
N VAL A 50 7.49 -13.30 -4.80
CA VAL A 50 8.84 -12.79 -4.52
C VAL A 50 9.39 -13.40 -3.23
N LEU A 51 8.57 -13.47 -2.18
CA LEU A 51 8.92 -14.12 -0.91
C LEU A 51 9.21 -15.61 -1.10
N LEU A 52 8.41 -16.31 -1.91
CA LEU A 52 8.62 -17.71 -2.26
C LEU A 52 9.96 -17.89 -3.00
N ALA A 53 10.21 -17.10 -4.05
CA ALA A 53 11.45 -17.16 -4.82
C ALA A 53 12.69 -16.87 -3.95
N MET A 54 12.60 -15.89 -3.05
CA MET A 54 13.65 -15.54 -2.11
C MET A 54 13.90 -16.67 -1.09
N SER A 55 12.83 -17.26 -0.55
CA SER A 55 12.94 -18.40 0.37
C SER A 55 13.58 -19.63 -0.29
N LEU A 56 13.25 -19.89 -1.56
CA LEU A 56 13.86 -20.95 -2.35
C LEU A 56 15.34 -20.69 -2.61
N ALA A 57 15.71 -19.46 -2.97
CA ALA A 57 17.11 -19.08 -3.18
C ALA A 57 17.96 -19.26 -1.92
N LEU A 58 17.42 -18.87 -0.75
CA LEU A 58 18.07 -19.11 0.55
C LEU A 58 18.21 -20.60 0.84
N ALA A 59 17.15 -21.38 0.67
CA ALA A 59 17.17 -22.82 0.93
C ALA A 59 18.17 -23.58 0.03
N LEU A 60 18.34 -23.15 -1.21
CA LEU A 60 19.33 -23.71 -2.14
C LEU A 60 20.76 -23.27 -1.84
N GLY A 61 20.96 -22.06 -1.29
CA GLY A 61 22.27 -21.57 -0.89
C GLY A 61 22.89 -22.31 0.30
N ASP A 62 22.04 -22.84 1.19
CA ASP A 62 22.48 -23.66 2.34
C ASP A 62 22.78 -25.11 1.98
N LEU A 63 22.45 -25.56 0.76
CA LEU A 63 22.70 -26.93 0.33
C LEU A 63 24.13 -27.06 -0.24
N ALA A 64 24.90 -28.00 0.31
CA ALA A 64 26.18 -28.38 -0.31
C ALA A 64 25.95 -28.82 -1.77
N PRO A 65 26.82 -28.45 -2.72
CA PRO A 65 26.61 -28.76 -4.12
C PRO A 65 26.46 -30.29 -4.29
N PRO A 66 25.39 -30.77 -4.94
CA PRO A 66 25.23 -32.19 -5.18
C PRO A 66 26.36 -32.71 -6.07
N PRO A 67 26.86 -33.94 -5.87
CA PRO A 67 27.74 -34.57 -6.84
C PRO A 67 27.03 -34.59 -8.19
N ALA A 68 27.73 -34.17 -9.24
CA ALA A 68 27.19 -33.88 -10.57
C ALA A 68 26.16 -34.92 -11.06
N ALA A 69 24.88 -34.63 -10.83
CA ALA A 69 23.76 -35.31 -11.44
C ALA A 69 23.17 -34.36 -12.49
N GLY A 70 22.91 -34.89 -13.68
CA GLY A 70 22.57 -34.11 -14.88
C GLY A 70 21.57 -32.98 -14.62
N LEU A 71 21.92 -31.79 -15.10
CA LEU A 71 21.13 -30.58 -14.94
C LEU A 71 19.77 -30.74 -15.65
N ILE A 72 18.68 -30.87 -14.88
CA ILE A 72 17.32 -30.76 -15.40
C ILE A 72 16.82 -29.36 -15.07
N VAL A 73 16.74 -28.50 -16.07
CA VAL A 73 16.21 -27.13 -15.92
C VAL A 73 14.69 -27.21 -16.03
N VAL A 74 14.00 -27.13 -14.89
CA VAL A 74 12.53 -27.17 -14.81
C VAL A 74 11.92 -25.77 -15.06
N ALA A 75 12.65 -24.70 -14.76
CA ALA A 75 12.27 -23.32 -15.05
C ALA A 75 13.50 -22.41 -15.08
N VAL A 76 13.47 -21.37 -15.93
CA VAL A 76 14.50 -20.31 -15.98
C VAL A 76 13.87 -19.04 -15.43
N LEU A 77 14.29 -18.63 -14.24
CA LEU A 77 13.97 -17.31 -13.70
C LEU A 77 15.14 -16.38 -14.04
N LEU A 78 14.87 -15.31 -14.78
CA LEU A 78 15.89 -14.35 -15.18
C LEU A 78 16.23 -13.49 -13.96
N LEU A 79 17.19 -13.95 -13.16
CA LEU A 79 17.72 -13.17 -12.04
C LEU A 79 18.53 -12.02 -12.61
N ILE A 80 17.99 -10.81 -12.50
CA ILE A 80 18.74 -9.57 -12.68
C ILE A 80 19.85 -9.57 -11.61
N ASP A 81 21.03 -9.02 -11.92
CA ASP A 81 22.13 -8.91 -10.95
C ASP A 81 21.70 -7.99 -9.78
N VAL A 82 21.11 -8.60 -8.75
CA VAL A 82 20.72 -7.93 -7.52
C VAL A 82 21.93 -8.00 -6.60
N LYS A 83 22.64 -6.89 -6.43
CA LYS A 83 23.62 -6.77 -5.36
C LYS A 83 22.97 -7.19 -4.05
N ALA A 84 23.57 -8.16 -3.37
CA ALA A 84 23.15 -8.59 -2.05
C ALA A 84 23.16 -7.37 -1.10
N ALA A 85 21.98 -6.87 -0.79
CA ALA A 85 21.76 -5.85 0.22
C ALA A 85 21.11 -6.53 1.44
N PRO A 86 21.42 -6.09 2.66
CA PRO A 86 20.75 -6.59 3.85
C PRO A 86 19.24 -6.36 3.72
N LEU A 87 18.48 -7.45 3.65
CA LEU A 87 17.03 -7.42 3.65
C LEU A 87 16.55 -7.11 5.06
N THR A 88 15.90 -5.98 5.23
CA THR A 88 15.16 -5.68 6.46
C THR A 88 13.72 -6.07 6.20
N ALA A 89 13.30 -7.23 6.69
CA ALA A 89 11.90 -7.62 6.65
C ALA A 89 11.12 -6.65 7.55
N ARG A 90 10.44 -5.69 6.93
CA ARG A 90 9.52 -4.79 7.61
C ARG A 90 8.16 -5.49 7.58
N LEU A 91 7.56 -5.69 8.75
CA LEU A 91 6.15 -6.09 8.79
C LEU A 91 5.36 -5.02 8.03
N GLY A 92 4.73 -5.43 6.93
CA GLY A 92 3.82 -4.57 6.19
C GLY A 92 2.72 -4.07 7.13
N ALA A 93 2.28 -2.83 6.93
CA ALA A 93 1.03 -2.40 7.55
C ALA A 93 -0.09 -3.33 7.08
N SER A 94 -1.04 -3.66 7.96
CA SER A 94 -2.22 -4.43 7.57
C SER A 94 -2.86 -3.80 6.34
N SER A 95 -2.93 -4.56 5.24
CA SER A 95 -3.68 -4.14 4.07
C SER A 95 -5.16 -4.00 4.46
N ARG A 96 -5.85 -3.08 3.78
CA ARG A 96 -7.28 -2.89 3.96
C ARG A 96 -8.00 -3.94 3.12
N ALA A 97 -9.03 -4.60 3.66
CA ALA A 97 -9.81 -5.55 2.89
C ALA A 97 -10.59 -4.87 1.74
N PRO A 98 -10.84 -5.58 0.61
CA PRO A 98 -11.63 -5.04 -0.51
C PRO A 98 -12.99 -4.54 -0.07
N PRO A 99 -13.48 -3.42 -0.66
CA PRO A 99 -14.86 -3.00 -0.46
C PRO A 99 -15.79 -4.13 -0.93
N ARG A 100 -16.80 -4.44 -0.11
CA ARG A 100 -17.80 -5.45 -0.47
C ARG A 100 -18.65 -4.91 -1.63
N ALA A 101 -18.84 -5.73 -2.65
CA ALA A 101 -19.75 -5.47 -3.77
C ALA A 101 -21.21 -5.41 -3.30
#